data_AF-A0A915CT79-F1
#
_entry.id   AF-A0A915CT79-F1
#
_cell.length_a   1.000
_cell.length_b   1.000
_cell.length_c   1.000
_cell.angle_alpha   90.00
_cell.angle_beta   90.00
_cell.angle_gamma   90.00
#
_symmetry.space_group_name_H-M   'P 1'
#
loop_
_entity.id
_entity.type
_entity.pdbx_description
1 polymer ?
#
loop_
_entity_poly.entity_id
_entity_poly.type
_entity_poly.pdbx_seq_one_letter_code
_entity_poly.pdbx_strand_id
1 'polypeptide(L)'
;MGKKVWQESHLLRFVLHRASRPVHIEIVFATGDHGDGEPFDGRGQTLAHAFFPQFGGSIHFDDDEKWSVSDGRGKGLDLYSVAVHEIGHALGLKHSENRLAIMAPIYQTRRQVIQLHSDDLQALEYIYGYKHQNEVFEHKDTVQNKPEDISDIAKAFCARPKVDAMTVLPNGTAYAFVDR
;
A
#
# COMPACT_ATOMS: atom_id res chain seq x y z
N MET A 1 -13.53 7.19 14.31
CA MET A 1 -13.70 7.10 12.85
C MET A 1 -12.48 6.35 12.33
N GLY A 2 -12.63 5.09 11.91
CA GLY A 2 -11.49 4.23 11.56
C GLY A 2 -10.71 4.80 10.38
N LYS A 3 -9.39 4.96 10.53
CA LYS A 3 -8.53 5.41 9.44
C LYS A 3 -8.58 4.38 8.31
N LYS A 4 -8.67 4.85 7.07
CA LYS A 4 -8.62 4.01 5.88
C LYS A 4 -7.15 3.87 5.47
N VAL A 5 -6.38 3.09 6.23
CA VAL A 5 -4.90 3.04 6.16
C VAL A 5 -4.38 2.94 4.73
N TRP A 6 -4.82 1.94 3.97
CA TRP A 6 -4.40 1.78 2.57
C TRP A 6 -4.84 2.90 1.62
N GLN A 7 -5.88 3.67 1.97
CA GLN A 7 -6.28 4.86 1.20
C GLN A 7 -5.42 6.09 1.50
N GLU A 8 -4.59 6.08 2.55
CA GLU A 8 -3.63 7.17 2.84
C GLU A 8 -2.56 7.30 1.75
N SER A 9 -2.29 6.23 1.00
CA SER A 9 -1.47 6.27 -0.22
C SER A 9 -2.05 7.15 -1.33
N HIS A 10 -3.34 7.47 -1.25
CA HIS A 10 -4.16 8.07 -2.30
C HIS A 10 -4.27 7.24 -3.59
N LEU A 11 -3.52 6.14 -3.78
CA LEU A 11 -3.55 5.29 -4.97
C LEU A 11 -4.87 4.51 -5.09
N LEU A 12 -5.45 4.14 -3.95
CA LEU A 12 -6.59 3.23 -3.88
C LEU A 12 -7.84 3.90 -3.30
N ARG A 13 -9.00 3.39 -3.71
CA ARG A 13 -10.30 3.77 -3.16
C ARG A 13 -11.15 2.53 -2.91
N PHE A 14 -11.50 2.30 -1.64
CA PHE A 14 -12.42 1.24 -1.26
C PHE A 14 -13.85 1.77 -1.19
N VAL A 15 -14.78 0.99 -1.73
CA VAL A 15 -16.22 1.22 -1.65
C VAL A 15 -16.87 -0.04 -1.13
N LEU A 16 -17.61 0.08 -0.02
CA LEU A 16 -18.35 -1.03 0.54
C LEU A 16 -19.56 -1.34 -0.34
N HIS A 17 -19.70 -2.60 -0.72
CA HIS A 17 -20.87 -3.12 -1.43
C HIS A 17 -21.54 -4.21 -0.59
N ARG A 18 -22.87 -4.31 -0.69
CA ARG A 18 -23.62 -5.41 -0.08
C ARG A 18 -23.59 -6.63 -1.00
N ALA A 19 -23.61 -7.83 -0.40
CA ALA A 19 -23.38 -9.16 -0.99
C ALA A 19 -24.20 -9.53 -2.24
N SER A 20 -25.14 -8.70 -2.70
CA SER A 20 -25.92 -8.93 -3.93
C SER A 20 -25.13 -8.74 -5.23
N ARG A 21 -23.85 -8.39 -5.18
CA ARG A 21 -23.00 -8.10 -6.35
C ARG A 21 -21.61 -8.68 -6.18
N PRO A 22 -20.94 -9.09 -7.27
CA PRO A 22 -19.53 -9.42 -7.25
C PRO A 22 -18.71 -8.28 -6.63
N VAL A 23 -17.78 -8.62 -5.75
CA VAL A 23 -16.85 -7.68 -5.10
C VAL A 23 -15.41 -8.10 -5.41
N HIS A 24 -14.47 -7.16 -5.30
CA HIS A 24 -13.05 -7.44 -5.53
C HIS A 24 -12.35 -8.07 -4.31
N ILE A 25 -12.91 -7.85 -3.12
CA ILE A 25 -12.41 -8.36 -1.85
C ILE A 25 -13.65 -8.75 -1.06
N GLU A 26 -13.82 -10.05 -0.85
CA GLU A 26 -14.83 -10.60 0.05
C GLU A 26 -14.18 -10.84 1.42
N ILE A 27 -14.92 -10.54 2.50
CA ILE A 27 -14.46 -10.76 3.87
C ILE A 27 -15.37 -11.81 4.50
N VAL A 28 -14.77 -12.90 4.97
CA VAL A 28 -15.47 -14.05 5.55
C VAL A 28 -14.88 -14.36 6.93
N PHE A 29 -15.75 -14.76 7.86
CA PHE A 29 -15.35 -15.39 9.12
C PHE A 29 -15.75 -16.85 9.03
N ALA A 30 -14.79 -17.76 9.25
CA ALA A 30 -15.00 -19.19 9.10
C ALA A 30 -14.18 -19.98 10.13
N THR A 31 -14.50 -21.25 10.32
CA THR A 31 -13.76 -22.16 11.21
C THR A 31 -13.36 -23.42 10.46
N GLY A 32 -12.24 -24.04 10.85
CA GLY A 32 -11.78 -25.31 10.29
C GLY A 32 -11.74 -25.34 8.76
N ASP A 33 -12.18 -26.43 8.16
CA ASP A 33 -12.35 -26.53 6.71
C ASP A 33 -13.56 -25.71 6.25
N HIS A 34 -13.29 -24.73 5.38
CA HIS A 34 -14.27 -23.78 4.86
C HIS A 34 -14.26 -23.70 3.32
N GLY A 35 -13.76 -24.74 2.66
CA GLY A 35 -14.02 -24.98 1.23
C GLY A 35 -13.07 -24.28 0.25
N ASP A 36 -12.01 -23.64 0.72
CA ASP A 36 -10.97 -23.00 -0.11
C ASP A 36 -9.64 -23.80 -0.16
N GLY A 37 -9.54 -24.88 0.62
CA GLY A 37 -8.36 -25.75 0.68
C GLY A 37 -7.30 -25.32 1.70
N GLU A 38 -7.53 -24.23 2.46
CA GLU A 38 -6.65 -23.74 3.53
C GLU A 38 -7.39 -23.76 4.88
N PRO A 39 -7.61 -24.94 5.49
CA PRO A 39 -8.40 -25.03 6.72
C PRO A 39 -7.72 -24.33 7.89
N PHE A 40 -8.51 -23.64 8.72
CA PHE A 40 -8.03 -23.05 9.97
C PHE A 40 -7.73 -24.11 11.04
N ASP A 41 -6.82 -23.77 11.96
CA ASP A 41 -6.33 -24.64 13.04
C ASP A 41 -7.02 -24.41 14.39
N GLY A 42 -8.01 -23.50 14.43
CA GLY A 42 -8.71 -23.10 15.63
C GLY A 42 -7.90 -22.05 16.39
N ARG A 43 -7.98 -22.03 17.73
CA ARG A 43 -7.33 -20.95 18.50
C ARG A 43 -5.80 -20.94 18.41
N GLY A 44 -5.26 -19.78 18.09
CA GLY A 44 -3.84 -19.46 17.98
C GLY A 44 -3.34 -19.64 16.56
N GLN A 45 -2.02 -19.53 16.37
CA GLN A 45 -1.34 -19.87 15.11
C GLN A 45 -1.90 -19.10 13.90
N THR A 46 -2.85 -19.65 13.15
CA THR A 46 -3.37 -19.08 11.91
C THR A 46 -4.56 -18.17 12.19
N LEU A 47 -4.31 -16.87 12.29
CA LEU A 47 -5.35 -15.90 12.65
C LEU A 47 -6.32 -15.60 11.48
N ALA A 48 -5.76 -15.54 10.27
CA ALA A 48 -6.46 -15.18 9.05
C ALA A 48 -5.58 -15.55 7.85
N HIS A 49 -6.17 -15.56 6.66
CA HIS A 49 -5.44 -15.57 5.39
C HIS A 49 -6.17 -14.75 4.34
N ALA A 50 -5.43 -14.40 3.29
CA ALA A 50 -5.94 -13.67 2.15
C ALA A 50 -5.37 -14.18 0.84
N PHE A 51 -6.23 -14.25 -0.16
CA PHE A 51 -5.84 -14.60 -1.51
C PHE A 51 -5.33 -13.36 -2.25
N PHE A 52 -4.26 -13.53 -3.03
CA PHE A 52 -3.78 -12.46 -3.92
C PHE A 52 -4.85 -12.03 -4.94
N PRO A 53 -4.74 -10.82 -5.54
CA PRO A 53 -5.71 -10.33 -6.52
C PRO A 53 -6.03 -11.32 -7.66
N GLN A 54 -5.01 -12.03 -8.13
CA GLN A 54 -5.14 -13.03 -9.21
C GLN A 54 -6.02 -14.24 -8.84
N PHE A 55 -6.28 -14.45 -7.55
CA PHE A 55 -7.10 -15.53 -7.00
C PHE A 55 -8.39 -15.03 -6.36
N GLY A 56 -8.77 -13.76 -6.60
CA GLY A 56 -10.06 -13.21 -6.19
C GLY A 56 -10.02 -12.28 -4.98
N GLY A 57 -8.89 -12.15 -4.28
CA GLY A 57 -8.73 -11.14 -3.24
C GLY A 57 -9.52 -11.38 -1.96
N SER A 58 -10.11 -12.57 -1.76
CA SER A 58 -10.90 -12.87 -0.56
C SER A 58 -10.01 -12.96 0.68
N ILE A 59 -10.57 -12.57 1.82
CA ILE A 59 -9.92 -12.55 3.12
C ILE A 59 -10.78 -13.35 4.08
N HIS A 60 -10.19 -14.37 4.70
CA HIS A 60 -10.86 -15.22 5.67
C HIS A 60 -10.21 -15.01 7.05
N PHE A 61 -11.04 -14.83 8.08
CA PHE A 61 -10.62 -14.75 9.47
C PHE A 61 -11.06 -16.03 10.20
N ASP A 62 -10.19 -16.56 11.05
CA ASP A 62 -10.57 -17.69 11.90
C ASP A 62 -11.58 -17.21 12.97
N ASP A 63 -12.80 -17.71 12.93
CA ASP A 63 -13.88 -17.36 13.86
C ASP A 63 -13.74 -18.07 15.22
N ASP A 64 -12.82 -19.04 15.36
CA ASP A 64 -12.47 -19.63 16.66
C ASP A 64 -11.63 -18.67 17.54
N GLU A 65 -11.08 -17.62 16.93
CA GLU A 65 -10.27 -16.61 17.59
C GLU A 65 -11.05 -15.62 18.44
N LYS A 66 -10.39 -15.14 19.50
CA LYS A 66 -10.97 -14.11 20.37
C LYS A 66 -10.68 -12.72 19.85
N TRP A 67 -11.44 -12.29 18.85
CA TRP A 67 -11.32 -10.96 18.25
C TRP A 67 -11.73 -9.82 19.18
N SER A 68 -11.05 -8.69 19.01
CA SER A 68 -11.31 -7.41 19.69
C SER A 68 -11.21 -6.27 18.70
N VAL A 69 -12.23 -5.40 18.68
CA VAL A 69 -12.31 -4.21 17.82
C VAL A 69 -11.93 -2.92 18.58
N SER A 70 -11.40 -3.07 19.80
CA SER A 70 -10.91 -1.97 20.62
C SER A 70 -9.61 -1.39 20.08
N ASP A 71 -9.32 -0.14 20.39
CA ASP A 71 -8.06 0.58 20.15
C ASP A 71 -6.84 0.04 20.97
N GLY A 72 -6.61 -1.27 20.91
CA GLY A 72 -5.55 -1.95 21.68
C GLY A 72 -5.85 -2.13 23.17
N ARG A 73 -7.02 -1.70 23.67
CA ARG A 73 -7.41 -1.78 25.10
C ARG A 73 -8.19 -3.05 25.48
N GLY A 74 -8.60 -3.84 24.50
CA GLY A 74 -9.35 -5.08 24.71
C GLY A 74 -8.46 -6.27 25.06
N LYS A 75 -9.08 -7.31 25.61
CA LYS A 75 -8.42 -8.55 26.03
C LYS A 75 -8.26 -9.59 24.90
N GLY A 76 -8.69 -9.26 23.68
CA GLY A 76 -8.61 -10.13 22.49
C GLY A 76 -7.55 -9.71 21.47
N LEU A 77 -7.46 -10.46 20.38
CA LEU A 77 -6.65 -10.16 19.20
C LEU A 77 -7.20 -8.93 18.47
N ASP A 78 -6.32 -8.05 18.00
CA ASP A 78 -6.73 -6.82 17.34
C ASP A 78 -7.19 -7.14 15.90
N LEU A 79 -8.50 -7.24 15.71
CA LEU A 79 -9.10 -7.53 14.41
C LEU A 79 -8.70 -6.49 13.37
N TYR A 80 -8.59 -5.22 13.77
CA TYR A 80 -8.23 -4.16 12.85
C TYR A 80 -6.79 -4.31 12.36
N SER A 81 -5.87 -4.69 13.25
CA SER A 81 -4.48 -4.95 12.87
C SER A 81 -4.33 -6.12 11.91
N VAL A 82 -5.01 -7.24 12.18
CA VAL A 82 -4.97 -8.40 11.28
C VAL A 82 -5.64 -8.06 9.95
N ALA A 83 -6.82 -7.43 9.97
CA ALA A 83 -7.51 -7.07 8.74
C ALA A 83 -6.72 -6.12 7.85
N VAL A 84 -5.99 -5.16 8.43
CA VAL A 84 -5.15 -4.26 7.65
C VAL A 84 -3.99 -5.02 7.00
N HIS A 85 -3.41 -6.03 7.66
CA HIS A 85 -2.38 -6.91 7.08
C HIS A 85 -2.95 -7.73 5.92
N GLU A 86 -4.07 -8.41 6.14
CA GLU A 86 -4.70 -9.26 5.11
C GLU A 86 -5.17 -8.47 3.88
N ILE A 87 -5.65 -7.24 4.07
CA ILE A 87 -5.97 -6.36 2.93
C ILE A 87 -4.72 -6.09 2.09
N GLY A 88 -3.54 -5.99 2.69
CA GLY A 88 -2.30 -5.84 1.92
C GLY A 88 -2.03 -7.03 1.00
N HIS A 89 -2.25 -8.26 1.46
CA HIS A 89 -2.20 -9.46 0.63
C HIS A 89 -3.25 -9.44 -0.49
N ALA A 90 -4.49 -9.08 -0.16
CA ALA A 90 -5.57 -8.92 -1.14
C ALA A 90 -5.28 -7.81 -2.19
N LEU A 91 -4.38 -6.87 -1.88
CA LEU A 91 -3.85 -5.84 -2.79
C LEU A 91 -2.60 -6.29 -3.56
N GLY A 92 -2.07 -7.49 -3.32
CA GLY A 92 -0.89 -8.00 -4.03
C GLY A 92 0.42 -7.88 -3.27
N LEU A 93 0.43 -7.33 -2.06
CA LEU A 93 1.66 -7.18 -1.28
C LEU A 93 2.07 -8.52 -0.67
N LYS A 94 3.35 -8.83 -0.73
CA LYS A 94 3.95 -9.96 -0.01
C LYS A 94 4.38 -9.52 1.39
N HIS A 95 4.76 -10.49 2.21
CA HIS A 95 5.37 -10.21 3.51
C HIS A 95 6.62 -9.32 3.36
N SER A 96 6.75 -8.38 4.30
CA SER A 96 7.93 -7.55 4.47
C SER A 96 8.87 -8.15 5.52
N GLU A 97 10.18 -8.05 5.29
CA GLU A 97 11.18 -8.35 6.30
C GLU A 97 11.28 -7.24 7.36
N ASN A 98 10.76 -6.05 7.06
CA ASN A 98 10.75 -4.94 7.99
C ASN A 98 9.68 -5.16 9.05
N ARG A 99 10.13 -5.42 10.27
CA ARG A 99 9.28 -5.65 11.43
C ARG A 99 8.32 -4.50 11.73
N LEU A 100 8.61 -3.27 11.31
CA LEU A 100 7.72 -2.12 11.54
C LEU A 100 6.65 -1.96 10.44
N ALA A 101 6.80 -2.64 9.31
CA ALA A 101 5.83 -2.62 8.22
C ALA A 101 4.53 -3.32 8.60
N ILE A 102 3.40 -2.89 8.04
CA ILE A 102 2.12 -3.59 8.17
C ILE A 102 2.26 -5.01 7.65
N MET A 103 2.96 -5.21 6.54
CA MET A 103 3.16 -6.52 5.93
C MET A 103 4.19 -7.41 6.65
N ALA A 104 4.65 -7.08 7.85
CA ALA A 104 5.51 -7.99 8.62
C ALA A 104 4.75 -9.29 8.99
N PRO A 105 5.33 -10.49 8.79
CA PRO A 105 4.61 -11.77 8.91
C PRO A 105 4.26 -12.16 10.35
N ILE A 106 5.02 -11.65 11.32
CA ILE A 106 4.79 -11.97 12.74
C ILE A 106 3.89 -10.88 13.31
N TYR A 107 2.68 -11.28 13.73
CA TYR A 107 1.79 -10.41 14.47
C TYR A 107 2.50 -9.87 15.72
N GLN A 108 2.83 -8.58 15.68
CA GLN A 108 3.36 -7.87 16.83
C GLN A 108 2.19 -7.49 17.70
N THR A 109 2.12 -8.10 18.88
CA THR A 109 1.04 -7.86 19.82
C THR A 109 0.85 -6.36 20.07
N ARG A 110 -0.33 -5.87 19.68
CA ARG A 110 -0.86 -4.51 19.92
C ARG A 110 0.03 -3.38 19.40
N ARG A 111 -0.06 -3.12 18.09
CA ARG A 111 0.34 -1.80 17.57
C ARG A 111 -0.64 -0.74 18.08
N GLN A 112 -0.17 0.11 18.99
CA GLN A 112 -0.98 1.23 19.51
C GLN A 112 -1.41 2.19 18.39
N VAL A 113 -0.65 2.22 17.29
CA VAL A 113 -0.91 3.06 16.12
C VAL A 113 -0.61 2.25 14.86
N ILE A 114 -1.61 2.08 14.00
CA ILE A 114 -1.46 1.43 12.68
C ILE A 114 -1.31 2.54 11.64
N GLN A 115 -0.14 2.57 11.00
CA GLN A 115 0.23 3.49 9.93
C GLN A 115 1.06 2.73 8.90
N LEU A 116 0.97 3.15 7.63
CA LEU A 116 1.81 2.59 6.58
C LEU A 116 3.28 2.94 6.85
N HIS A 117 4.14 1.92 6.82
CA HIS A 117 5.57 2.13 6.76
C HIS A 117 5.98 2.51 5.33
N SER A 118 7.14 3.14 5.15
CA SER A 118 7.66 3.46 3.81
C SER A 118 7.82 2.23 2.92
N ASP A 119 8.05 1.06 3.52
CA ASP A 119 8.13 -0.23 2.84
C ASP A 119 6.77 -0.67 2.28
N ASP A 120 5.68 -0.50 3.06
CA ASP A 120 4.32 -0.77 2.60
C ASP A 120 3.93 0.16 1.43
N LEU A 121 4.30 1.45 1.53
CA LEU A 121 4.04 2.45 0.49
C LEU A 121 4.79 2.15 -0.80
N GLN A 122 6.09 1.88 -0.73
CA GLN A 122 6.90 1.55 -1.91
C GLN A 122 6.41 0.29 -2.60
N ALA A 123 6.01 -0.74 -1.84
CA ALA A 123 5.42 -1.95 -2.42
C ALA A 123 4.10 -1.65 -3.15
N LEU A 124 3.26 -0.78 -2.57
CA LEU A 124 2.00 -0.37 -3.18
C LEU A 124 2.22 0.45 -4.45
N GLU A 125 3.15 1.41 -4.42
CA GLU A 125 3.56 2.22 -5.57
C GLU A 125 4.18 1.38 -6.69
N TYR A 126 4.92 0.34 -6.34
CA TYR A 126 5.46 -0.61 -7.32
C TYR A 126 4.35 -1.34 -8.08
N ILE A 127 3.26 -1.73 -7.40
CA ILE A 127 2.15 -2.48 -7.99
C ILE A 127 1.17 -1.56 -8.74
N TYR A 128 0.82 -0.41 -8.15
CA TYR A 128 -0.26 0.46 -8.63
C TYR A 128 0.22 1.76 -9.25
N GLY A 129 1.52 2.01 -9.26
CA GLY A 129 2.14 3.25 -9.75
C GLY A 129 2.05 4.39 -8.74
N TYR A 130 2.52 5.57 -9.17
CA TYR A 130 2.35 6.82 -8.42
C TYR A 130 1.10 7.56 -8.89
N LYS A 131 0.34 8.15 -7.97
CA LYS A 131 -0.58 9.22 -8.37
C LYS A 131 0.27 10.45 -8.63
N HIS A 132 0.38 10.86 -9.90
CA HIS A 132 0.60 12.26 -10.19
C HIS A 132 -0.58 13.00 -9.54
N GLN A 133 -0.33 13.66 -8.42
CA GLN A 133 -1.19 14.77 -8.04
C GLN A 133 -0.99 15.77 -9.16
N ASN A 134 -1.92 15.78 -10.12
CA ASN A 134 -2.22 17.01 -10.80
C ASN A 134 -2.73 17.95 -9.71
N GLU A 135 -1.82 18.51 -8.92
CA GLU A 135 -1.94 19.90 -8.57
C GLU A 135 -2.06 20.59 -9.93
N VAL A 136 -3.31 20.83 -10.33
CA VAL A 136 -3.61 21.93 -11.21
C VAL A 136 -3.17 23.14 -10.40
N PHE A 137 -1.88 23.42 -10.40
CA PHE A 137 -1.48 24.80 -10.49
C PHE A 137 -2.26 25.29 -11.69
N GLU A 138 -3.23 26.17 -11.47
CA GLU A 138 -3.57 27.18 -12.46
C GLU A 138 -2.27 27.94 -12.74
N HIS A 139 -1.36 27.31 -13.48
CA HIS A 139 -0.44 28.05 -14.28
C HIS A 139 -1.35 28.66 -15.34
N LYS A 140 -1.69 29.93 -15.13
CA LYS A 140 -2.17 30.76 -16.21
C LYS A 140 -1.12 30.64 -17.30
N ASP A 141 -1.37 29.76 -18.26
CA ASP A 141 -0.60 29.61 -19.48
C ASP A 141 -0.75 30.91 -20.27
N THR A 142 0.00 31.91 -19.84
CA THR A 142 0.49 32.93 -20.73
C THR A 142 1.71 32.30 -21.34
N VAL A 143 1.51 31.46 -22.36
CA VAL A 143 2.59 30.95 -23.20
C VAL A 143 3.28 32.15 -23.83
N GLN A 144 4.34 32.65 -23.20
CA GLN A 144 5.39 33.34 -23.90
C GLN A 144 6.38 32.29 -24.33
N ASN A 145 6.18 31.80 -25.56
CA ASN A 145 7.16 31.02 -26.30
C ASN A 145 8.46 31.85 -26.41
N LYS A 146 9.38 31.66 -25.46
CA LYS A 146 10.76 32.05 -25.60
C LYS A 146 11.61 30.79 -25.39
N PRO A 147 12.48 30.41 -26.33
CA PRO A 147 13.40 29.29 -26.12
C PRO A 147 14.26 29.63 -24.90
N GLU A 148 14.19 28.81 -23.85
CA GLU A 148 15.08 28.96 -22.69
C GLU A 148 16.51 28.62 -23.12
N ASP A 149 17.44 29.51 -22.82
CA ASP A 149 18.85 29.38 -23.17
C ASP A 149 19.46 28.22 -22.35
N ILE A 150 20.10 27.28 -23.05
CA ILE A 150 20.81 26.13 -22.47
C ILE A 150 21.87 26.60 -21.46
N SER A 151 22.41 27.83 -21.63
CA SER A 151 23.32 28.46 -20.68
C SER A 151 22.73 28.63 -19.28
N ASP A 152 21.44 28.96 -19.19
CA ASP A 152 20.79 29.27 -17.92
C ASP A 152 20.37 28.00 -17.18
N ILE A 153 20.02 26.93 -17.93
CA ILE A 153 19.81 25.59 -17.38
C ILE A 153 21.11 25.07 -16.74
N ALA A 154 22.24 25.21 -17.42
CA ALA A 154 23.53 24.79 -16.90
C ALA A 154 23.93 25.57 -15.63
N LYS A 155 23.69 26.88 -15.57
CA LYS A 155 23.96 27.70 -14.38
C LYS A 155 23.06 27.31 -13.20
N ALA A 156 21.78 27.07 -13.45
CA ALA A 156 20.85 26.62 -12.41
C ALA A 156 21.26 25.27 -11.82
N PHE A 157 21.67 24.33 -12.68
CA PHE A 157 22.18 23.04 -12.26
C PHE A 157 23.46 23.16 -11.41
N CYS A 158 24.44 23.98 -11.85
CA CYS A 158 25.66 24.19 -11.09
C CYS A 158 25.43 24.92 -9.76
N ALA A 159 24.43 25.78 -9.67
CA ALA A 159 24.09 26.49 -8.44
C ALA A 159 23.43 25.58 -7.39
N ARG A 160 22.70 24.53 -7.83
CA ARG A 160 22.07 23.52 -6.97
C ARG A 160 22.12 22.14 -7.63
N PRO A 161 23.21 21.37 -7.45
CA PRO A 161 23.38 20.08 -8.11
C PRO A 161 22.53 19.02 -7.38
N LYS A 162 21.24 18.96 -7.71
CA LYS A 162 20.37 17.85 -7.36
C LYS A 162 20.04 17.09 -8.64
N VAL A 163 20.25 15.79 -8.62
CA VAL A 163 19.90 14.87 -9.72
C VAL A 163 19.04 13.78 -9.11
N ASP A 164 17.86 13.56 -9.69
CA ASP A 164 16.93 12.54 -9.21
C ASP A 164 17.27 11.17 -9.85
N ALA A 165 17.69 11.18 -11.12
CA ALA A 165 18.18 9.99 -11.80
C ALA A 165 19.23 10.32 -12.87
N MET A 166 20.09 9.35 -13.19
CA MET A 166 21.07 9.45 -14.27
C MET A 166 21.16 8.14 -15.05
N THR A 167 21.27 8.23 -16.38
CA THR A 167 21.48 7.07 -17.27
C THR A 167 22.57 7.36 -18.30
N VAL A 168 23.26 6.32 -18.75
CA VAL A 168 24.30 6.42 -19.80
C VAL A 168 23.91 5.50 -20.94
N LEU A 169 23.82 6.05 -22.14
CA LEU A 169 23.53 5.29 -23.36
C LEU A 169 24.78 4.54 -23.86
N PRO A 170 24.64 3.48 -24.68
CA PRO A 170 25.77 2.74 -25.24
C PRO A 170 26.75 3.58 -26.07
N ASN A 171 26.32 4.74 -26.57
CA ASN A 171 27.17 5.69 -27.28
C ASN A 171 28.00 6.60 -26.34
N GLY A 172 27.93 6.38 -25.03
CA GLY A 172 28.65 7.15 -24.01
C GLY A 172 27.96 8.44 -23.57
N THR A 173 26.77 8.75 -24.08
CA THR A 173 26.03 9.96 -23.68
C THR A 173 25.35 9.76 -22.33
N ALA A 174 25.61 10.65 -21.38
CA ALA A 174 24.96 10.65 -20.07
C ALA A 174 23.78 11.64 -20.06
N TYR A 175 22.64 11.18 -19.55
CA TYR A 175 21.44 12.00 -19.29
C TYR A 175 21.19 12.06 -17.80
N ALA A 176 21.01 13.26 -17.27
CA ALA A 176 20.59 13.50 -15.90
C ALA A 176 19.17 14.09 -15.89
N PHE A 177 18.32 13.59 -15.02
CA PHE A 177 16.94 14.03 -14.85
C PHE A 177 16.83 14.81 -13.54
N VAL A 178 16.17 15.97 -13.64
CA VAL A 178 15.91 16.86 -12.51
C VAL A 178 14.43 17.24 -12.54
N ASP A 179 13.74 17.08 -11.42
CA ASP A 179 12.40 17.63 -11.25
C ASP A 179 12.49 19.17 -11.23
N ARG A 180 11.59 19.84 -11.97
CA ARG A 180 11.47 21.31 -12.00
C ARG A 180 10.82 21.85 -10.72
#